data_AF-A0AB32TCZ4-F1
#
_entry.id   AF-A0AB32TCZ4-F1
#
_cell.length_a   1.000
_cell.length_b   1.000
_cell.length_c   1.000
_cell.angle_alpha   90.00
_cell.angle_beta   90.00
_cell.angle_gamma   90.00
#
_symmetry.space_group_name_H-M   'P 1'
#
loop_
_entity.id
_entity.type
_entity.pdbx_description
1 polymer ?
#
loop_
_entity_poly.entity_id
_entity_poly.type
_entity_poly.pdbx_seq_one_letter_code
_entity_poly.pdbx_strand_id
1 'polypeptide(L)'
;MMQEVSITVAYDAHVINQVSEEDFFASLVANSKPKPVVPTKKLKKFEKEYQSLRESQLQQEDPIDRYQRENRRLQEASMRLEQENDDLAHELVTSKIALRNDLDQAEDKADVLNKELLNTKQRLVETEEEKRRQEEETAQLKEVFRRELEKAEQEIKKTTAIIAEYKQICSQLSTRLEKQQASTKEELDIVKAKVMACERCREVFSKDGPLQIPPVSQDNRDTDLDEEKDSLKAQLRELELELAQTKLQLVEAKCKIQELEHQRGVLMTEVQAAKNSWFSKTLGSLKNSASNQSPSSPKEGP
;
A
#
# COMPACT_ATOMS: atom_id res chain seq x y z
N MET A 1 37.14 -2.01 -8.44
CA MET A 1 37.42 -3.37 -8.92
C MET A 1 38.91 -3.62 -8.73
N MET A 2 39.30 -4.25 -7.61
CA MET A 2 40.66 -4.74 -7.44
C MET A 2 40.73 -6.15 -8.01
N GLN A 3 41.67 -6.40 -8.93
CA GLN A 3 42.00 -7.75 -9.38
C GLN A 3 42.87 -8.41 -8.31
N GLU A 4 42.29 -9.36 -7.58
CA GLU A 4 43.06 -10.24 -6.71
C GLU A 4 43.72 -11.31 -7.58
N VAL A 5 45.03 -11.17 -7.79
CA VAL A 5 45.85 -12.21 -8.42
C VAL A 5 46.06 -13.31 -7.39
N SER A 6 45.55 -14.51 -7.68
CA SER A 6 45.60 -15.65 -6.79
C SER A 6 47.04 -16.01 -6.41
N ILE A 7 47.30 -16.17 -5.11
CA ILE A 7 48.60 -16.52 -4.52
C ILE A 7 49.18 -17.79 -5.16
N THR A 8 48.33 -18.71 -5.62
CA THR A 8 48.72 -19.94 -6.31
C THR A 8 49.47 -19.66 -7.62
N VAL A 9 49.03 -18.67 -8.40
CA VAL A 9 49.64 -18.32 -9.69
C VAL A 9 51.02 -17.69 -9.51
N ALA A 10 51.19 -16.91 -8.43
CA ALA A 10 52.50 -16.35 -8.08
C ALA A 10 53.48 -17.41 -7.57
N TYR A 11 52.98 -18.44 -6.86
CA TYR A 11 53.79 -19.55 -6.39
C TYR A 11 54.26 -20.45 -7.53
N ASP A 12 53.37 -20.78 -8.47
CA ASP A 12 53.70 -21.62 -9.64
C ASP A 12 54.74 -20.96 -10.55
N ALA A 13 54.65 -19.64 -10.77
CA ALA A 13 55.64 -18.91 -11.55
C ALA A 13 57.03 -18.87 -10.88
N HIS A 14 57.07 -18.83 -9.54
CA HIS A 14 58.33 -18.85 -8.80
C HIS A 14 59.00 -20.24 -8.81
N VAL A 15 58.19 -21.29 -8.68
CA VAL A 15 58.67 -22.68 -8.76
C VAL A 15 59.22 -22.99 -10.15
N ILE A 16 58.53 -22.57 -11.23
CA ILE A 16 58.99 -22.80 -12.60
C ILE A 16 60.33 -22.07 -12.87
N ASN A 17 60.52 -20.85 -12.35
CA ASN A 17 61.78 -20.13 -12.49
C ASN A 17 62.92 -20.77 -11.67
N GLN A 18 62.66 -21.22 -10.44
CA GLN A 18 63.68 -21.93 -9.64
C GLN A 18 64.15 -23.23 -10.29
N VAL A 19 63.23 -24.02 -10.84
CA VAL A 19 63.57 -25.26 -11.56
C VAL A 19 64.45 -24.96 -12.78
N SER A 20 64.22 -23.84 -13.46
CA SER A 20 65.03 -23.44 -14.64
C SER A 20 66.46 -23.00 -14.29
N GLU A 21 66.67 -22.38 -13.13
CA GLU A 21 68.00 -21.98 -12.67
C GLU A 21 68.80 -23.17 -12.13
N GLU A 22 68.16 -24.08 -11.40
CA GLU A 22 68.81 -25.31 -10.92
C GLU A 22 69.29 -26.19 -12.07
N ASP A 23 68.50 -26.33 -13.14
CA ASP A 23 68.90 -27.07 -14.35
C ASP A 23 70.07 -26.39 -15.07
N PHE A 24 70.10 -25.06 -15.10
CA PHE A 24 71.19 -24.30 -15.68
C PHE A 24 72.50 -24.48 -14.90
N PHE A 25 72.45 -24.39 -13.57
CA PHE A 25 73.63 -24.61 -12.72
C PHE A 25 74.08 -26.07 -12.73
N ALA A 26 73.16 -27.04 -12.74
CA ALA A 26 73.48 -28.46 -12.86
C ALA A 26 74.23 -28.76 -14.17
N SER A 27 73.80 -28.14 -15.28
CA SER A 27 74.46 -28.25 -16.58
C SER A 27 75.87 -27.62 -16.58
N LEU A 28 76.04 -26.47 -15.92
CA LEU A 28 77.34 -25.81 -15.80
C LEU A 28 78.33 -26.60 -14.92
N VAL A 29 77.85 -27.26 -13.86
CA VAL A 29 78.66 -28.14 -12.99
C VAL A 29 79.02 -29.45 -13.71
N ALA A 30 78.12 -29.99 -14.54
CA ALA A 30 78.40 -31.19 -15.35
C ALA A 30 79.52 -30.96 -16.38
N ASN A 31 79.71 -29.72 -16.83
CA ASN A 31 80.73 -29.34 -17.81
C ASN A 31 82.10 -28.96 -17.20
N SER A 32 82.16 -28.68 -15.90
CA SER A 32 83.39 -28.20 -15.23
C SER A 32 84.18 -29.27 -14.48
N LYS A 33 83.61 -30.47 -14.25
CA LYS A 33 84.31 -31.56 -13.57
C LYS A 33 84.86 -32.60 -14.55
N PRO A 34 86.15 -32.98 -14.49
CA PRO A 34 86.64 -34.14 -15.23
C PRO A 34 85.90 -35.39 -14.73
N LYS A 35 85.06 -35.97 -15.59
CA LYS A 35 84.35 -37.23 -15.29
C LYS A 35 85.39 -38.31 -14.99
N PRO A 36 85.40 -38.93 -13.80
CA PRO A 36 86.21 -40.12 -13.57
C PRO A 36 85.74 -41.18 -14.58
N VAL A 37 86.58 -41.48 -15.56
CA VAL A 37 86.29 -42.46 -16.61
C VAL A 37 86.30 -43.83 -15.96
N VAL A 38 85.15 -44.29 -15.48
CA VAL A 38 84.92 -45.69 -15.16
C VAL A 38 85.31 -46.47 -16.41
N PRO A 39 86.27 -47.42 -16.34
CA PRO A 39 86.73 -48.15 -17.51
C PRO A 39 85.54 -48.85 -18.19
N THR A 40 85.05 -48.26 -19.29
CA THR A 40 83.83 -48.68 -20.00
C THR A 40 83.92 -50.13 -20.47
N LYS A 41 85.14 -50.64 -20.70
CA LYS A 41 85.40 -52.05 -21.01
C LYS A 41 85.07 -52.98 -19.83
N LYS A 42 85.39 -52.59 -18.59
CA LYS A 42 85.03 -53.36 -17.39
C LYS A 42 83.53 -53.27 -17.12
N LEU A 43 82.95 -52.08 -17.27
CA LEU A 43 81.49 -51.89 -17.10
C LEU A 43 80.69 -52.74 -18.08
N LYS A 44 81.04 -52.73 -19.38
CA LYS A 44 80.43 -53.58 -20.40
C LYS A 44 80.63 -55.07 -20.13
N LYS A 45 81.78 -55.45 -19.56
CA LYS A 45 82.04 -56.84 -19.15
C LYS A 45 81.11 -57.25 -17.99
N PHE A 46 81.01 -56.43 -16.96
CA PHE A 46 80.11 -56.69 -15.83
C PHE A 46 78.65 -56.67 -16.24
N GLU A 47 78.25 -55.76 -17.12
CA GLU A 47 76.91 -55.72 -17.71
C GLU A 47 76.60 -57.00 -18.49
N LYS A 48 77.54 -57.48 -19.32
CA LYS A 48 77.39 -58.73 -20.06
C LYS A 48 77.40 -59.96 -19.15
N GLU A 49 78.27 -60.00 -18.14
CA GLU A 49 78.30 -61.06 -17.13
C GLU A 49 77.02 -61.08 -16.30
N TYR A 50 76.48 -59.91 -15.93
CA TYR A 50 75.21 -59.77 -15.22
C TYR A 50 74.03 -60.22 -16.09
N GLN A 51 74.00 -59.84 -17.36
CA GLN A 51 73.00 -60.30 -18.33
C GLN A 51 73.07 -61.82 -18.50
N SER A 52 74.27 -62.38 -18.70
CA SER A 52 74.47 -63.82 -18.85
C SER A 52 74.10 -64.60 -17.59
N LEU A 53 74.42 -64.07 -16.41
CA LEU A 53 74.03 -64.67 -15.13
C LEU A 53 72.51 -64.66 -14.96
N ARG A 54 71.85 -63.56 -15.33
CA ARG A 54 70.39 -63.42 -15.28
C ARG A 54 69.70 -64.36 -16.26
N GLU A 55 70.22 -64.49 -17.48
CA GLU A 55 69.74 -65.44 -18.50
C GLU A 55 69.93 -66.89 -18.06
N SER A 56 71.09 -67.23 -17.49
CA SER A 56 71.35 -68.55 -16.94
C SER A 56 70.46 -68.89 -15.75
N GLN A 57 70.18 -67.92 -14.87
CA GLN A 57 69.22 -68.08 -13.76
C GLN A 57 67.80 -68.30 -14.30
N LEU A 58 67.41 -67.58 -15.36
CA LEU A 58 66.11 -67.76 -16.02
C LEU A 58 65.97 -69.14 -16.70
N GLN A 59 67.06 -69.68 -17.22
CA GLN A 59 67.11 -71.02 -17.84
C GLN A 59 67.15 -72.16 -16.80
N GLN A 60 67.62 -71.89 -15.59
CA GLN A 60 67.61 -72.85 -14.48
C GLN A 60 66.30 -72.87 -13.70
N GLU A 61 65.49 -71.82 -13.79
CA GLU A 61 64.19 -71.75 -13.13
C GLU A 61 63.21 -72.77 -13.75
N ASP A 62 62.53 -73.56 -12.92
CA ASP A 62 61.54 -74.53 -13.39
C ASP A 62 60.44 -73.78 -14.17
N PRO A 63 60.18 -74.12 -15.45
CA PRO A 63 59.11 -73.52 -16.23
C PRO A 63 57.76 -73.51 -15.49
N ILE A 64 57.47 -74.55 -14.70
CA ILE A 64 56.23 -74.66 -13.93
C ILE A 64 56.17 -73.58 -12.84
N ASP A 65 57.25 -73.38 -12.07
CA ASP A 65 57.31 -72.38 -11.00
C ASP A 65 57.15 -70.95 -11.54
N ARG A 66 57.76 -70.66 -12.70
CA ARG A 66 57.61 -69.38 -13.37
C ARG A 66 56.15 -69.13 -13.77
N TYR A 67 55.49 -70.10 -14.42
CA TYR A 67 54.09 -69.97 -14.82
C TYR A 67 53.16 -69.86 -13.62
N GLN A 68 53.42 -70.59 -12.52
CA GLN A 68 52.63 -70.48 -11.31
C GLN A 68 52.73 -69.09 -10.67
N ARG A 69 53.94 -68.50 -10.63
CA ARG A 69 54.13 -67.14 -10.11
C ARG A 69 53.43 -66.09 -10.97
N GLU A 70 53.51 -66.23 -12.29
CA GLU A 70 52.84 -65.31 -13.22
C GLU A 70 51.32 -65.46 -13.13
N ASN A 71 50.80 -66.68 -13.06
CA ASN A 71 49.37 -66.92 -12.87
C ASN A 71 48.87 -66.31 -11.56
N ARG A 72 49.63 -66.44 -10.46
CA ARG A 72 49.31 -65.77 -9.19
C ARG A 72 49.25 -64.25 -9.33
N ARG A 73 50.22 -63.64 -10.01
CA ARG A 73 50.21 -62.19 -10.27
C ARG A 73 49.02 -61.75 -11.10
N LEU A 74 48.67 -62.50 -12.14
CA LEU A 74 47.51 -62.21 -12.98
C LEU A 74 46.21 -62.38 -12.20
N GLN A 75 46.11 -63.39 -11.33
CA GLN A 75 44.95 -63.57 -10.44
C GLN A 75 44.82 -62.40 -9.45
N GLU A 76 45.91 -61.97 -8.83
CA GLU A 76 45.93 -60.81 -7.93
C GLU A 76 45.52 -59.53 -8.66
N ALA A 77 46.02 -59.32 -9.89
CA ALA A 77 45.63 -58.19 -10.72
C ALA A 77 44.16 -58.23 -11.16
N SER A 78 43.63 -59.41 -11.52
CA SER A 78 42.21 -59.60 -11.86
C SER A 78 41.33 -59.26 -10.68
N MET A 79 41.65 -59.78 -9.49
CA MET A 79 40.88 -59.52 -8.27
C MET A 79 40.87 -58.03 -7.91
N ARG A 80 42.01 -57.34 -8.09
CA ARG A 80 42.08 -55.89 -7.89
C ARG A 80 41.21 -55.13 -8.88
N LEU A 81 41.27 -55.48 -10.17
CA LEU A 81 40.48 -54.83 -11.21
C LEU A 81 38.98 -55.10 -11.03
N GLU A 82 38.61 -56.30 -10.58
CA GLU A 82 37.23 -56.64 -10.20
C GLU A 82 36.74 -55.76 -9.05
N GLN A 83 37.54 -55.60 -8.00
CA GLN A 83 37.20 -54.71 -6.89
C GLN A 83 37.08 -53.24 -7.33
N GLU A 84 38.04 -52.73 -8.11
CA GLU A 84 37.99 -51.35 -8.64
C GLU A 84 36.75 -51.17 -9.55
N ASN A 85 36.35 -52.20 -10.31
CA ASN A 85 35.13 -52.16 -11.12
C ASN A 85 33.87 -52.10 -10.25
N ASP A 86 33.79 -52.93 -9.20
CA ASP A 86 32.67 -52.96 -8.26
C ASP A 86 32.55 -51.62 -7.52
N ASP A 87 33.66 -51.04 -7.06
CA ASP A 87 33.70 -49.73 -6.41
C ASP A 87 33.18 -48.63 -7.36
N LEU A 88 33.67 -48.60 -8.60
CA LEU A 88 33.19 -47.65 -9.62
C LEU A 88 31.71 -47.84 -9.96
N ALA A 89 31.23 -49.08 -10.01
CA ALA A 89 29.82 -49.37 -10.24
C ALA A 89 28.96 -48.87 -9.07
N HIS A 90 29.40 -49.07 -7.83
CA HIS A 90 28.74 -48.57 -6.63
C HIS A 90 28.71 -47.04 -6.59
N GLU A 91 29.82 -46.36 -6.87
CA GLU A 91 29.89 -44.90 -6.95
C GLU A 91 28.96 -44.35 -8.03
N LEU A 92 28.96 -44.95 -9.22
CA LEU A 92 28.09 -44.55 -10.33
C LEU A 92 26.61 -44.68 -9.97
N VAL A 93 26.21 -45.80 -9.36
CA VAL A 93 24.83 -46.01 -8.92
C VAL A 93 24.44 -45.00 -7.84
N THR A 94 25.33 -44.76 -6.86
CA THR A 94 25.08 -43.81 -5.77
C THR A 94 24.92 -42.39 -6.31
N SER A 95 25.85 -41.95 -7.16
CA SER A 95 25.79 -40.64 -7.82
C SER A 95 24.53 -40.48 -8.67
N LYS A 96 24.16 -41.51 -9.43
CA LYS A 96 22.94 -41.51 -10.25
C LYS A 96 21.66 -41.38 -9.43
N ILE A 97 21.59 -42.04 -8.27
CA ILE A 97 20.45 -41.91 -7.34
C ILE A 97 20.40 -40.48 -6.78
N ALA A 98 21.53 -39.94 -6.33
CA ALA A 98 21.61 -38.58 -5.80
C ALA A 98 21.15 -37.54 -6.83
N LEU A 99 21.66 -37.61 -8.06
CA LEU A 99 21.29 -36.68 -9.13
C LEU A 99 19.81 -36.77 -9.52
N ARG A 100 19.20 -37.96 -9.45
CA ARG A 100 17.75 -38.11 -9.66
C ARG A 100 16.96 -37.46 -8.55
N ASN A 101 17.34 -37.66 -7.29
CA ASN A 101 16.67 -37.01 -6.16
C ASN A 101 16.79 -35.48 -6.26
N ASP A 102 17.96 -34.96 -6.67
CA ASP A 102 18.17 -33.53 -6.86
C ASP A 102 17.32 -32.98 -8.01
N LEU A 103 17.18 -33.75 -9.10
CA LEU A 103 16.31 -33.41 -10.23
C LEU A 103 14.84 -33.37 -9.80
N ASP A 104 14.35 -34.43 -9.15
CA ASP A 104 12.97 -34.51 -8.64
C ASP A 104 12.67 -33.33 -7.70
N GLN A 105 13.62 -32.99 -6.81
CA GLN A 105 13.47 -31.84 -5.91
C GLN A 105 13.45 -30.50 -6.67
N ALA A 106 14.25 -30.36 -7.73
CA ALA A 106 14.25 -29.15 -8.55
C ALA A 106 12.94 -29.00 -9.33
N GLU A 107 12.38 -30.09 -9.84
CA GLU A 107 11.08 -30.14 -10.52
C GLU A 107 9.93 -29.76 -9.57
N ASP A 108 9.88 -30.36 -8.38
CA ASP A 108 8.89 -30.02 -7.34
C ASP A 108 8.96 -28.53 -6.97
N LYS A 109 10.18 -27.97 -6.81
CA LYS A 109 10.38 -26.54 -6.53
C LYS A 109 9.89 -25.67 -7.68
N ALA A 110 10.15 -26.05 -8.92
CA ALA A 110 9.69 -25.31 -10.09
C ALA A 110 8.15 -25.28 -10.15
N ASP A 111 7.50 -26.40 -9.86
CA ASP A 111 6.04 -26.50 -9.81
C ASP A 111 5.42 -25.65 -8.70
N VAL A 112 6.03 -25.65 -7.50
CA VAL A 112 5.59 -24.79 -6.40
C VAL A 112 5.73 -23.32 -6.77
N LEU A 113 6.90 -22.90 -7.28
CA LEU A 113 7.13 -21.52 -7.69
C LEU A 113 6.19 -21.07 -8.81
N ASN A 114 5.87 -21.96 -9.76
CA ASN A 114 4.93 -21.65 -10.83
C ASN A 114 3.50 -21.44 -10.31
N LYS A 115 3.06 -22.26 -9.33
CA LYS A 115 1.77 -22.09 -8.64
C LYS A 115 1.72 -20.78 -7.86
N GLU A 116 2.77 -20.46 -7.11
CA GLU A 116 2.88 -19.20 -6.36
C GLU A 116 2.90 -17.98 -7.27
N LEU A 117 3.61 -18.06 -8.39
CA LEU A 117 3.62 -17.01 -9.41
C LEU A 117 2.22 -16.77 -9.98
N LEU A 118 1.48 -17.83 -10.32
CA LEU A 118 0.12 -17.72 -10.84
C LEU A 118 -0.83 -17.09 -9.80
N ASN A 119 -0.76 -17.56 -8.55
CA ASN A 119 -1.54 -16.99 -7.45
C ASN A 119 -1.22 -15.50 -7.21
N THR A 120 0.05 -15.13 -7.30
CA THR A 120 0.49 -13.73 -7.13
C THR A 120 0.00 -12.86 -8.28
N LYS A 121 0.07 -13.35 -9.52
CA LYS A 121 -0.49 -12.66 -10.70
C LYS A 121 -1.99 -12.44 -10.56
N GLN A 122 -2.74 -13.47 -10.14
CA GLN A 122 -4.18 -13.35 -9.93
C GLN A 122 -4.52 -12.29 -8.87
N ARG A 123 -3.83 -12.31 -7.72
CA ARG A 123 -4.01 -11.31 -6.67
C ARG A 123 -3.65 -9.89 -7.13
N LEU A 124 -2.63 -9.75 -7.98
CA LEU A 124 -2.25 -8.46 -8.56
C LEU A 124 -3.39 -7.91 -9.42
N VAL A 125 -3.93 -8.71 -10.34
CA VAL A 125 -5.06 -8.31 -11.19
C VAL A 125 -6.27 -7.90 -10.36
N GLU A 126 -6.65 -8.69 -9.36
CA GLU A 126 -7.77 -8.37 -8.46
C GLU A 126 -7.55 -7.04 -7.72
N THR A 127 -6.31 -6.78 -7.27
CA THR A 127 -5.95 -5.53 -6.58
C THR A 127 -5.96 -4.33 -7.53
N GLU A 128 -5.49 -4.50 -8.77
CA GLU A 128 -5.51 -3.46 -9.80
C GLU A 128 -6.94 -3.10 -10.21
N GLU A 129 -7.81 -4.09 -10.37
CA GLU A 129 -9.23 -3.88 -10.65
C GLU A 129 -9.95 -3.16 -9.52
N GLU A 130 -9.66 -3.54 -8.27
CA GLU A 130 -10.21 -2.87 -7.09
C GLU A 130 -9.74 -1.43 -6.97
N LYS A 131 -8.44 -1.18 -7.20
CA LYS A 131 -7.89 0.18 -7.27
C LYS A 131 -8.60 1.01 -8.34
N ARG A 132 -8.82 0.45 -9.54
CA ARG A 132 -9.56 1.13 -10.63
C ARG A 132 -10.98 1.48 -10.20
N ARG A 133 -11.70 0.56 -9.55
CA ARG A 133 -13.05 0.83 -9.00
C ARG A 133 -13.03 1.97 -7.99
N GLN A 134 -12.10 1.96 -7.05
CA GLN A 134 -11.97 3.02 -6.04
C GLN A 134 -11.61 4.39 -6.64
N GLU A 135 -10.78 4.41 -7.69
CA GLU A 135 -10.46 5.63 -8.43
C GLU A 135 -11.70 6.20 -9.14
N GLU A 136 -12.52 5.34 -9.74
CA GLU A 136 -13.79 5.73 -10.37
C GLU A 136 -14.80 6.26 -9.36
N GLU A 137 -14.99 5.59 -8.23
CA GLU A 137 -15.85 6.05 -7.14
C GLU A 137 -15.38 7.39 -6.58
N THR A 138 -14.06 7.55 -6.38
CA THR A 138 -13.46 8.81 -5.93
C THR A 138 -13.69 9.93 -6.94
N ALA A 139 -13.56 9.65 -8.24
CA ALA A 139 -13.81 10.63 -9.29
C ALA A 139 -15.29 11.05 -9.32
N GLN A 140 -16.22 10.11 -9.21
CA GLN A 140 -17.66 10.39 -9.13
C GLN A 140 -17.99 11.23 -7.88
N LEU A 141 -17.44 10.88 -6.72
CA LEU A 141 -17.65 11.61 -5.48
C LEU A 141 -17.14 13.04 -5.56
N LYS A 142 -15.93 13.24 -6.12
CA LYS A 142 -15.39 14.59 -6.38
C LYS A 142 -16.28 15.41 -7.28
N GLU A 143 -16.84 14.80 -8.33
CA GLU A 143 -17.75 15.48 -9.25
C GLU A 143 -19.08 15.85 -8.59
N VAL A 144 -19.63 14.99 -7.73
CA VAL A 144 -20.82 15.32 -6.93
C VAL A 144 -20.53 16.48 -5.98
N PHE A 145 -19.43 16.44 -5.24
CA PHE A 145 -19.03 17.53 -4.35
C PHE A 145 -18.85 18.85 -5.11
N ARG A 146 -18.21 18.83 -6.28
CA ARG A 146 -18.04 20.02 -7.13
C ARG A 146 -19.40 20.62 -7.53
N ARG A 147 -20.34 19.79 -7.97
CA ARG A 147 -21.69 20.24 -8.36
C ARG A 147 -22.46 20.85 -7.19
N GLU A 148 -22.41 20.23 -6.02
CA GLU A 148 -23.09 20.76 -4.83
C GLU A 148 -22.45 22.06 -4.33
N LEU A 149 -21.13 22.18 -4.42
CA LEU A 149 -20.42 23.43 -4.13
C LEU A 149 -20.89 24.55 -5.07
N GLU A 150 -20.92 24.30 -6.39
CA GLU A 150 -21.36 25.28 -7.38
C GLU A 150 -22.81 25.71 -7.18
N LYS A 151 -23.71 24.77 -6.84
CA LYS A 151 -25.10 25.09 -6.49
C LYS A 151 -25.18 25.99 -5.26
N ALA A 152 -24.47 25.65 -4.19
CA ALA A 152 -24.46 26.45 -2.97
C ALA A 152 -23.91 27.87 -3.24
N GLU A 153 -22.85 27.99 -4.03
CA GLU A 153 -22.31 29.29 -4.44
C GLU A 153 -23.32 30.11 -5.24
N GLN A 154 -24.08 29.48 -6.16
CA GLN A 154 -25.13 30.15 -6.91
C GLN A 154 -26.28 30.63 -6.01
N GLU A 155 -26.70 29.81 -5.04
CA GLU A 155 -27.73 30.21 -4.07
C GLU A 155 -27.25 31.35 -3.15
N ILE A 156 -25.98 31.33 -2.72
CA ILE A 156 -25.38 32.44 -1.97
C ILE A 156 -25.37 33.72 -2.82
N LYS A 157 -25.01 33.64 -4.11
CA LYS A 157 -25.05 34.80 -5.01
C LYS A 157 -26.47 35.35 -5.17
N LYS A 158 -27.47 34.49 -5.36
CA LYS A 158 -28.88 34.89 -5.47
C LYS A 158 -29.38 35.56 -4.19
N THR A 159 -29.17 34.92 -3.04
CA THR A 159 -29.60 35.47 -1.74
C THR A 159 -28.89 36.80 -1.43
N THR A 160 -27.61 36.92 -1.75
CA THR A 160 -26.85 38.17 -1.61
C THR A 160 -27.42 39.28 -2.50
N ALA A 161 -27.77 38.97 -3.75
CA ALA A 161 -28.40 39.92 -4.66
C ALA A 161 -29.77 40.40 -4.14
N ILE A 162 -30.61 39.47 -3.69
CA ILE A 162 -31.92 39.78 -3.09
C ILE A 162 -31.74 40.69 -1.86
N ILE A 163 -30.78 40.40 -0.99
CA ILE A 163 -30.49 41.23 0.19
C ILE A 163 -30.04 42.64 -0.23
N ALA A 164 -29.22 42.76 -1.28
CA ALA A 164 -28.76 44.05 -1.78
C ALA A 164 -29.93 44.88 -2.34
N GLU A 165 -30.81 44.26 -3.14
CA GLU A 165 -32.02 44.89 -3.67
C GLU A 165 -32.97 45.32 -2.56
N TYR A 166 -33.20 44.45 -1.56
CA TYR A 166 -34.03 44.77 -0.41
C TYR A 166 -33.49 45.99 0.36
N LYS A 167 -32.17 46.03 0.63
CA LYS A 167 -31.52 47.18 1.27
C LYS A 167 -31.68 48.46 0.44
N GLN A 168 -31.57 48.35 -0.88
CA GLN A 168 -31.78 49.48 -1.79
C GLN A 168 -33.21 50.01 -1.71
N ILE A 169 -34.22 49.13 -1.71
CA ILE A 169 -35.63 49.51 -1.56
C ILE A 169 -35.85 50.20 -0.21
N CYS A 170 -35.34 49.64 0.89
CA CYS A 170 -35.44 50.26 2.22
C CYS A 170 -34.83 51.67 2.22
N SER A 171 -33.63 51.85 1.67
CA SER A 171 -32.98 53.16 1.57
C SER A 171 -33.83 54.15 0.75
N GLN A 172 -34.38 53.72 -0.39
CA GLN A 172 -35.24 54.57 -1.22
C GLN A 172 -36.53 54.99 -0.50
N LEU A 173 -37.16 54.06 0.24
CA LEU A 173 -38.36 54.34 1.02
C LEU A 173 -38.06 55.31 2.16
N SER A 174 -36.96 55.12 2.89
CA SER A 174 -36.52 56.07 3.93
C SER A 174 -36.31 57.47 3.38
N THR A 175 -35.60 57.62 2.25
CA THR A 175 -35.40 58.93 1.61
C THR A 175 -36.71 59.55 1.12
N ARG A 176 -37.65 58.77 0.58
CA ARG A 176 -38.98 59.28 0.19
C ARG A 176 -39.78 59.74 1.39
N LEU A 177 -39.76 58.98 2.48
CA LEU A 177 -40.45 59.30 3.72
C LEU A 177 -39.90 60.60 4.32
N GLU A 178 -38.58 60.75 4.42
CA GLU A 178 -37.93 61.97 4.90
C GLU A 178 -38.32 63.19 4.06
N LYS A 179 -38.32 63.05 2.73
CA LYS A 179 -38.75 64.12 1.81
C LYS A 179 -40.20 64.51 2.01
N GLN A 180 -41.11 63.54 2.14
CA GLN A 180 -42.51 63.83 2.42
C GLN A 180 -42.70 64.49 3.78
N GLN A 181 -42.05 63.99 4.83
CA GLN A 181 -42.11 64.59 6.16
C GLN A 181 -41.61 66.04 6.15
N ALA A 182 -40.51 66.32 5.45
CA ALA A 182 -40.01 67.69 5.28
C ALA A 182 -41.00 68.59 4.54
N SER A 183 -41.58 68.12 3.43
CA SER A 183 -42.58 68.85 2.65
C SER A 183 -43.85 69.12 3.45
N THR A 184 -44.40 68.12 4.14
CA THR A 184 -45.61 68.28 4.98
C THR A 184 -45.35 69.21 6.14
N LYS A 185 -44.15 69.16 6.75
CA LYS A 185 -43.76 70.09 7.81
C LYS A 185 -43.68 71.53 7.28
N GLU A 186 -43.09 71.74 6.11
CA GLU A 186 -43.02 73.06 5.47
C GLU A 186 -44.42 73.60 5.12
N GLU A 187 -45.29 72.77 4.54
CA GLU A 187 -46.69 73.14 4.29
C GLU A 187 -47.44 73.48 5.60
N LEU A 188 -47.25 72.67 6.65
CA LEU A 188 -47.84 72.92 7.96
C LEU A 188 -47.33 74.24 8.55
N ASP A 189 -46.04 74.54 8.43
CA ASP A 189 -45.44 75.78 8.89
C ASP A 189 -45.97 76.99 8.10
N ILE A 190 -46.21 76.86 6.79
CA ILE A 190 -46.90 77.87 5.97
C ILE A 190 -48.34 78.08 6.45
N VAL A 191 -49.10 77.00 6.67
CA VAL A 191 -50.48 77.07 7.17
C VAL A 191 -50.50 77.74 8.54
N LYS A 192 -49.63 77.33 9.47
CA LYS A 192 -49.47 77.95 10.78
C LYS A 192 -49.16 79.44 10.65
N ALA A 193 -48.21 79.82 9.79
CA ALA A 193 -47.87 81.22 9.55
C ALA A 193 -49.09 82.03 9.08
N LYS A 194 -49.85 81.51 8.11
CA LYS A 194 -51.08 82.15 7.62
C LYS A 194 -52.17 82.26 8.70
N VAL A 195 -52.40 81.20 9.47
CA VAL A 195 -53.37 81.20 10.59
C VAL A 195 -52.99 82.25 11.63
N MET A 196 -51.71 82.34 11.98
CA MET A 196 -51.20 83.31 12.96
C MET A 196 -51.19 84.76 12.43
N ALA A 197 -51.21 84.97 11.12
CA ALA A 197 -51.34 86.30 10.50
C ALA A 197 -52.80 86.82 10.49
N CYS A 198 -53.78 85.95 10.75
CA CYS A 198 -55.19 86.33 10.82
C CYS A 198 -55.58 86.77 12.24
N GLU A 199 -56.06 88.00 12.38
CA GLU A 199 -56.38 88.60 13.69
C GLU A 199 -57.47 87.84 14.48
N ARG A 200 -58.45 87.23 13.80
CA ARG A 200 -59.52 86.43 14.46
C ARG A 200 -59.11 84.98 14.78
N CYS A 201 -58.20 84.39 14.02
CA CYS A 201 -57.84 82.97 14.19
C CYS A 201 -56.70 82.78 15.20
N ARG A 202 -55.85 83.79 15.38
CA ARG A 202 -54.72 83.76 16.31
C ARG A 202 -55.11 83.56 17.78
N GLU A 203 -56.31 83.97 18.18
CA GLU A 203 -56.81 83.82 19.56
C GLU A 203 -57.37 82.41 19.85
N VAL A 204 -57.74 81.66 18.79
CA VAL A 204 -58.32 80.31 18.89
C VAL A 204 -57.26 79.22 18.75
N PHE A 205 -56.17 79.50 18.03
CA PHE A 205 -55.06 78.56 17.81
C PHE A 205 -53.79 79.05 18.52
N SER A 206 -53.32 78.28 19.52
CA SER A 206 -52.05 78.52 20.20
C SER A 206 -50.86 78.01 19.38
N LYS A 207 -49.69 78.63 19.55
CA LYS A 207 -48.44 78.32 18.81
C LYS A 207 -47.96 76.87 18.97
N ASP A 208 -48.41 76.16 20.01
CA ASP A 208 -47.89 74.83 20.41
C ASP A 208 -48.92 73.67 20.36
N GLY A 209 -50.23 73.93 20.22
CA GLY A 209 -51.32 72.91 20.24
C GLY A 209 -51.49 72.16 21.58
N PRO A 210 -52.61 71.42 21.84
CA PRO A 210 -53.78 71.11 20.99
C PRO A 210 -55.09 71.84 21.39
N LEU A 211 -56.09 71.75 20.50
CA LEU A 211 -57.48 72.24 20.63
C LEU A 211 -58.25 71.59 21.78
N GLN A 212 -59.01 72.38 22.54
CA GLN A 212 -60.09 71.87 23.41
C GLN A 212 -61.39 71.77 22.60
N ILE A 213 -61.86 70.55 22.34
CA ILE A 213 -63.19 70.29 21.76
C ILE A 213 -63.97 69.42 22.77
N PRO A 214 -65.24 69.75 23.12
CA PRO A 214 -66.10 68.91 23.95
C PRO A 214 -66.50 67.60 23.23
N PRO A 215 -66.86 66.54 23.98
CA PRO A 215 -67.13 65.23 23.40
C PRO A 215 -68.44 65.26 22.61
N VAL A 216 -68.38 64.91 21.33
CA VAL A 216 -69.56 64.62 20.52
C VAL A 216 -69.71 63.10 20.46
N SER A 217 -70.83 62.63 20.99
CA SER A 217 -71.34 61.28 20.85
C SER A 217 -71.43 60.91 19.38
N GLN A 218 -70.82 59.79 19.00
CA GLN A 218 -70.99 59.20 17.67
C GLN A 218 -71.26 57.71 17.82
N ASP A 219 -72.54 57.41 18.06
CA ASP A 219 -73.17 56.15 17.68
C ASP A 219 -72.98 55.92 16.17
N ASN A 220 -72.88 54.65 15.78
CA ASN A 220 -72.71 54.12 14.40
C ASN A 220 -71.30 54.13 13.80
N ARG A 221 -70.27 53.70 14.55
CA ARG A 221 -69.05 53.09 13.98
C ARG A 221 -68.72 51.69 14.51
N ASP A 222 -69.56 51.13 15.38
CA ASP A 222 -69.29 49.83 16.02
C ASP A 222 -69.47 48.64 15.08
N THR A 223 -70.28 48.75 14.03
CA THR A 223 -70.64 47.60 13.19
C THR A 223 -69.53 47.22 12.19
N ASP A 224 -68.88 48.19 11.54
CA ASP A 224 -67.76 47.93 10.62
C ASP A 224 -66.47 47.50 11.35
N LEU A 225 -66.26 48.00 12.57
CA LEU A 225 -65.11 47.63 13.40
C LEU A 225 -65.21 46.22 13.98
N ASP A 226 -66.43 45.73 14.25
CA ASP A 226 -66.64 44.38 14.76
C ASP A 226 -66.46 43.32 13.65
N GLU A 227 -66.84 43.63 12.39
CA GLU A 227 -66.54 42.76 11.24
C GLU A 227 -65.03 42.68 10.93
N GLU A 228 -64.31 43.81 10.95
CA GLU A 228 -62.85 43.81 10.74
C GLU A 228 -62.11 43.07 11.86
N LYS A 229 -62.57 43.23 13.11
CA LYS A 229 -62.07 42.52 14.29
C LYS A 229 -62.35 41.01 14.22
N ASP A 230 -63.50 40.60 13.70
CA ASP A 230 -63.81 39.18 13.53
C ASP A 230 -63.04 38.55 12.36
N SER A 231 -62.79 39.31 11.28
CA SER A 231 -61.87 38.93 10.19
C SER A 231 -60.44 38.74 10.69
N LEU A 232 -59.92 39.67 11.49
CA LEU A 232 -58.58 39.57 12.09
C LEU A 232 -58.47 38.38 13.06
N LYS A 233 -59.51 38.08 13.84
CA LYS A 233 -59.56 36.87 14.69
C LYS A 233 -59.58 35.58 13.86
N ALA A 234 -60.26 35.58 12.71
CA ALA A 234 -60.28 34.43 11.81
C ALA A 234 -58.88 34.19 11.20
N GLN A 235 -58.20 35.24 10.73
CA GLN A 235 -56.82 35.16 10.25
C GLN A 235 -55.84 34.71 11.35
N LEU A 236 -56.04 35.18 12.59
CA LEU A 236 -55.23 34.72 13.73
C LEU A 236 -55.37 33.22 13.97
N ARG A 237 -56.61 32.69 13.93
CA ARG A 237 -56.86 31.24 14.09
C ARG A 237 -56.25 30.42 12.94
N GLU A 238 -56.30 30.94 11.72
CA GLU A 238 -55.70 30.28 10.56
C GLU A 238 -54.18 30.22 10.67
N LEU A 239 -53.54 31.33 11.06
CA LEU A 239 -52.10 31.36 11.34
C LEU A 239 -51.71 30.45 12.52
N GLU A 240 -52.56 30.35 13.55
CA GLU A 240 -52.34 29.41 14.66
C GLU A 240 -52.41 27.95 14.20
N LEU A 241 -53.33 27.62 13.29
CA LEU A 241 -53.46 26.31 12.66
C LEU A 241 -52.24 25.97 11.78
N GLU A 242 -51.82 26.89 10.91
CA GLU A 242 -50.63 26.73 10.08
C GLU A 242 -49.37 26.56 10.92
N LEU A 243 -49.25 27.31 12.02
CA LEU A 243 -48.15 27.18 12.97
C LEU A 243 -48.17 25.81 13.66
N ALA A 244 -49.33 25.32 14.08
CA ALA A 244 -49.47 23.99 14.68
C ALA A 244 -49.10 22.89 13.68
N GLN A 245 -49.54 23.01 12.43
CA GLN A 245 -49.24 22.05 11.36
C GLN A 245 -47.74 22.05 11.00
N THR A 246 -47.12 23.22 10.91
CA THR A 246 -45.67 23.34 10.66
C THR A 246 -44.85 22.78 11.84
N LYS A 247 -45.29 23.02 13.08
CA LYS A 247 -44.68 22.42 14.28
C LYS A 247 -44.77 20.89 14.25
N LEU A 248 -45.91 20.34 13.84
CA LEU A 248 -46.08 18.89 13.69
C LEU A 248 -45.10 18.32 12.66
N GLN A 249 -45.04 18.91 11.46
CA GLN A 249 -44.11 18.51 10.41
C GLN A 249 -42.65 18.57 10.87
N LEU A 250 -42.28 19.60 11.65
CA LEU A 250 -40.94 19.71 12.22
C LEU A 250 -40.63 18.58 13.20
N VAL A 251 -41.58 18.19 14.05
CA VAL A 251 -41.42 17.07 14.98
C VAL A 251 -41.29 15.75 14.21
N GLU A 252 -42.13 15.51 13.21
CA GLU A 252 -42.06 14.32 12.35
C GLU A 252 -40.71 14.22 11.63
N ALA A 253 -40.23 15.33 11.06
CA ALA A 253 -38.93 15.39 10.42
C ALA A 253 -37.79 15.10 11.40
N LYS A 254 -37.84 15.66 12.62
CA LYS A 254 -36.85 15.39 13.67
C LYS A 254 -36.85 13.93 14.11
N CYS A 255 -38.03 13.33 14.32
CA CYS A 255 -38.15 11.91 14.62
C CYS A 255 -37.58 11.04 13.49
N LYS A 256 -37.83 11.41 12.23
CA LYS A 256 -37.28 10.69 11.08
C LYS A 256 -35.76 10.79 11.01
N ILE A 257 -35.19 11.94 11.31
CA ILE A 257 -33.73 12.13 11.39
C ILE A 257 -33.14 11.26 12.50
N GLN A 258 -33.73 11.28 13.71
CA GLN A 258 -33.27 10.43 14.83
C GLN A 258 -33.31 8.94 14.49
N GLU A 259 -34.37 8.48 13.82
CA GLU A 259 -34.48 7.09 13.37
C GLU A 259 -33.36 6.74 12.38
N LEU A 260 -33.09 7.60 11.39
CA LEU A 260 -32.01 7.40 10.43
C LEU A 260 -30.62 7.43 11.09
N GLU A 261 -30.41 8.30 12.07
CA GLU A 261 -29.18 8.35 12.85
C GLU A 261 -28.96 7.07 13.66
N HIS A 262 -30.04 6.53 14.25
CA HIS A 262 -29.99 5.24 14.95
C HIS A 262 -29.66 4.09 13.99
N GLN A 263 -30.34 4.00 12.85
CA GLN A 263 -30.06 3.00 11.80
C GLN A 263 -28.61 3.09 11.30
N ARG A 264 -28.11 4.32 11.06
CA ARG A 264 -26.71 4.53 10.71
C ARG A 264 -25.77 4.04 11.81
N GLY A 265 -26.08 4.31 13.08
CA GLY A 265 -25.29 3.85 14.23
C GLY A 265 -25.24 2.32 14.36
N VAL A 266 -26.37 1.65 14.13
CA VAL A 266 -26.46 0.18 14.09
C VAL A 266 -25.60 -0.37 12.95
N LEU A 267 -25.79 0.11 11.73
CA LEU A 267 -25.00 -0.32 10.56
C LEU A 267 -23.49 -0.08 10.76
N MET A 268 -23.09 1.04 11.36
CA MET A 268 -21.67 1.30 11.66
C MET A 268 -21.12 0.30 12.67
N THR A 269 -21.92 -0.05 13.69
CA THR A 269 -21.55 -1.06 14.68
C THR A 269 -21.42 -2.45 14.05
N GLU A 270 -22.33 -2.81 13.14
CA GLU A 270 -22.27 -4.06 12.37
C GLU A 270 -21.05 -4.12 11.45
N VAL A 271 -20.74 -3.04 10.72
CA VAL A 271 -19.52 -2.95 9.89
C VAL A 271 -18.27 -3.08 10.75
N GLN A 272 -18.22 -2.43 11.91
CA GLN A 272 -17.09 -2.53 12.83
C GLN A 272 -16.97 -3.92 13.45
N ALA A 273 -18.09 -4.57 13.79
CA ALA A 273 -18.12 -5.94 14.27
C ALA A 273 -17.68 -6.94 13.18
N ALA A 274 -18.13 -6.76 11.94
CA ALA A 274 -17.70 -7.56 10.80
C ALA A 274 -16.21 -7.36 10.53
N LYS A 275 -15.69 -6.14 10.61
CA LYS A 275 -14.26 -5.82 10.49
C LYS A 275 -13.45 -6.49 11.59
N ASN A 276 -13.88 -6.39 12.85
CA ASN A 276 -13.18 -7.02 13.98
C ASN A 276 -13.24 -8.55 13.91
N SER A 277 -14.36 -9.12 13.46
CA SER A 277 -14.55 -10.57 13.25
C SER A 277 -13.68 -11.08 12.09
N TRP A 278 -13.62 -10.34 10.98
CA TRP A 278 -12.76 -10.67 9.85
C TRP A 278 -11.28 -10.54 10.22
N PHE A 279 -10.88 -9.44 10.86
CA PHE A 279 -9.49 -9.20 11.26
C PHE A 279 -9.00 -10.24 12.28
N SER A 280 -9.84 -10.61 13.25
CA SER A 280 -9.50 -11.64 14.25
C SER A 280 -9.47 -13.06 13.66
N LYS A 281 -10.39 -13.40 12.74
CA LYS A 281 -10.39 -14.72 12.09
C LYS A 281 -9.26 -14.88 11.09
N THR A 282 -8.92 -13.84 10.32
CA THR A 282 -7.87 -13.91 9.31
C THR A 282 -6.46 -13.80 9.90
N LEU A 283 -6.22 -12.90 10.87
CA LEU A 283 -4.91 -12.85 11.55
C LEU A 283 -4.72 -13.99 12.56
N GLY A 284 -5.80 -14.45 13.21
CA GLY A 284 -5.74 -15.63 14.08
C GLY A 284 -5.41 -16.92 13.34
N SER A 285 -5.98 -17.11 12.13
CA SER A 285 -5.67 -18.27 11.29
C SER A 285 -4.23 -18.23 10.75
N LEU A 286 -3.69 -17.04 10.46
CA LEU A 286 -2.29 -16.86 10.05
C LEU A 286 -1.29 -17.12 11.21
N LYS A 287 -1.66 -16.76 12.45
CA LYS A 287 -0.80 -16.99 13.62
C LYS A 287 -0.77 -18.46 14.08
N ASN A 288 -1.88 -19.19 13.94
CA ASN A 288 -1.92 -20.62 14.29
C ASN A 288 -1.25 -21.51 13.23
N SER A 289 -1.19 -21.08 11.97
CA SER A 289 -0.44 -21.78 10.91
C SER A 289 1.08 -21.56 10.99
N ALA A 290 1.55 -20.50 11.65
CA ALA A 290 2.96 -20.25 11.92
C ALA A 290 3.50 -20.91 13.22
N SER A 291 2.62 -21.49 14.07
CA SER A 291 3.02 -22.08 15.36
C SER A 291 2.97 -23.61 15.41
N ASN A 292 2.52 -24.30 14.35
CA ASN A 292 2.53 -25.76 14.27
C ASN A 292 3.62 -26.25 13.34
N GLN A 293 4.87 -26.16 13.79
CA GLN A 293 5.96 -27.04 13.35
C GLN A 293 7.09 -27.02 14.39
N SER A 294 6.90 -27.79 15.47
CA SER A 294 7.99 -28.43 16.19
C SER A 294 7.68 -29.93 16.28
N PRO A 295 8.34 -30.78 15.49
CA PRO A 295 8.20 -32.22 15.65
C PRO A 295 8.94 -32.66 16.91
N SER A 296 8.19 -33.23 17.85
CA SER A 296 8.70 -34.01 18.97
C SER A 296 9.56 -35.17 18.45
N SER A 297 10.84 -35.20 18.85
CA SER A 297 11.70 -36.38 18.68
C SER A 297 11.36 -37.44 19.74
N PRO A 298 11.26 -38.74 19.39
CA PRO A 298 11.27 -39.80 20.37
C PRO A 298 12.73 -40.08 20.76
N LYS A 299 13.02 -40.15 22.06
CA LYS A 299 14.29 -40.70 22.55
C LYS A 299 14.03 -41.77 23.60
N GLU A 300 14.53 -42.94 23.26
CA GLU A 300 14.54 -44.20 23.98
C GLU A 300 15.12 -44.04 25.39
N GLY A 301 14.59 -44.84 26.32
CA GLY A 301 15.15 -45.01 27.66
C GLY A 301 16.24 -46.10 27.72
N PRO A 302 16.87 -46.26 28.88
CA PRO A 302 17.24 -47.56 29.44
C PRO A 302 16.10 -48.15 30.29
#